data_AF-Q647T1-F1
#
_entry.id   AF-Q647T1-F1
#
_cell.length_a   1.000
_cell.length_b   1.000
_cell.length_c   1.000
_cell.angle_alpha   90.00
_cell.angle_beta   90.00
_cell.angle_gamma   90.00
#
_symmetry.space_group_name_H-M   'P 1'
#
loop_
_entity.id
_entity.type
_entity.pdbx_description
1 polymer ?
#
loop_
_entity_poly.entity_id
_entity_poly.type
_entity_poly.pdbx_seq_one_letter_code
_entity_poly.pdbx_strand_id
1 'polypeptide(L)'
;MEREVIYNGLCCYCGSCGAFCKEYITYENEIPITKKKCHEIYGACYDFAAEFADLSVGSIGSELGWSTVITRSKVGVEIVKKAKAAGAIETKKLSKEQVKEVRRLASFKKRGNLKHIYDKCEPVEILNMEVELEMLEPFLNVE
;
A
#
# COMPACT_ATOMS: atom_id res chain seq x y z
N MET A 1 19.51 18.97 -0.42
CA MET A 1 19.41 17.69 0.32
C MET A 1 18.83 16.68 -0.63
N GLU A 2 19.72 15.86 -1.16
CA GLU A 2 19.48 14.89 -2.23
C GLU A 2 18.44 13.86 -1.78
N ARG A 3 17.34 13.73 -2.52
CA ARG A 3 16.42 12.59 -2.39
C ARG A 3 16.97 11.44 -3.22
N GLU A 4 18.08 10.88 -2.80
CA GLU A 4 18.52 9.58 -3.29
C GLU A 4 17.72 8.50 -2.57
N VAL A 5 16.52 8.20 -3.09
CA VAL A 5 15.83 6.95 -2.75
C VAL A 5 16.49 5.85 -3.58
N ILE A 6 17.59 5.31 -3.06
CA ILE A 6 18.27 4.15 -3.67
C ILE A 6 17.59 2.87 -3.16
N TYR A 7 17.18 2.06 -4.12
CA TYR A 7 16.30 0.88 -4.05
C TYR A 7 17.12 -0.42 -3.99
N ASN A 8 16.74 -1.47 -3.22
CA ASN A 8 17.27 -2.83 -3.48
C ASN A 8 16.62 -4.06 -2.75
N GLY A 9 15.29 -4.22 -2.66
CA GLY A 9 14.75 -5.58 -2.40
C GLY A 9 13.60 -5.77 -1.41
N LEU A 10 12.46 -5.11 -1.69
CA LEU A 10 11.11 -5.54 -1.31
C LEU A 10 10.64 -5.32 0.14
N CYS A 11 10.74 -4.06 0.57
CA CYS A 11 9.81 -3.46 1.52
C CYS A 11 9.69 -1.96 1.22
N CYS A 12 8.48 -1.39 1.21
CA CYS A 12 8.29 0.07 1.11
C CYS A 12 8.34 0.77 2.48
N TYR A 13 8.76 0.04 3.54
CA TYR A 13 8.87 0.52 4.91
C TYR A 13 7.63 1.21 5.48
N CYS A 14 6.43 0.71 5.16
CA CYS A 14 5.22 1.17 5.86
C CYS A 14 5.14 0.67 7.31
N GLY A 15 6.03 -0.25 7.72
CA GLY A 15 6.17 -0.75 9.10
C GLY A 15 5.09 -1.72 9.55
N SER A 16 3.97 -1.83 8.84
CA SER A 16 2.80 -2.62 9.29
C SER A 16 3.13 -4.10 9.48
N CYS A 17 3.79 -4.75 8.53
CA CYS A 17 4.06 -6.18 8.61
C CYS A 17 4.97 -6.54 9.81
N GLY A 18 6.07 -5.81 10.02
CA GLY A 18 6.98 -6.08 11.13
C GLY A 18 6.43 -5.72 12.52
N ALA A 19 5.39 -4.88 12.60
CA ALA A 19 4.68 -4.62 13.85
C ALA A 19 3.81 -5.82 14.32
N PHE A 20 3.16 -6.51 13.37
CA PHE A 20 2.22 -7.60 13.68
C PHE A 20 2.84 -8.99 13.58
N CYS A 21 3.82 -9.18 12.70
CA CYS A 21 4.33 -10.50 12.34
C CYS A 21 5.69 -10.80 12.98
N LYS A 22 5.80 -10.63 14.32
CA LYS A 22 7.05 -10.83 15.08
C LYS A 22 7.62 -12.26 15.01
N GLU A 23 6.77 -13.23 14.65
CA GLU A 23 7.17 -14.63 14.49
C GLU A 23 7.95 -14.86 13.17
N TYR A 24 7.64 -14.08 12.12
CA TYR A 24 8.20 -14.28 10.79
C TYR A 24 9.12 -13.14 10.34
N ILE A 25 9.00 -11.97 10.98
CA ILE A 25 9.71 -10.74 10.64
C ILE A 25 10.52 -10.27 11.84
N THR A 26 11.83 -10.14 11.65
CA THR A 26 12.74 -9.48 12.59
C THR A 26 13.32 -8.23 11.95
N TYR A 27 13.89 -7.33 12.73
CA TYR A 27 14.56 -6.13 12.22
C TYR A 27 16.06 -6.25 12.42
N GLU A 28 16.83 -6.02 11.35
CA GLU A 28 18.28 -5.85 11.41
C GLU A 28 18.61 -4.51 10.77
N ASN A 29 19.29 -3.60 11.50
CA ASN A 29 19.60 -2.25 11.02
C ASN A 29 18.36 -1.47 10.52
N GLU A 30 17.24 -1.58 11.23
CA GLU A 30 15.93 -1.00 10.86
C GLU A 30 15.27 -1.59 9.60
N ILE A 31 15.91 -2.58 8.96
CA ILE A 31 15.43 -3.31 7.79
C ILE A 31 14.64 -4.54 8.24
N PRO A 32 13.38 -4.74 7.79
CA PRO A 32 12.64 -5.97 8.09
C PRO A 32 13.23 -7.14 7.29
N ILE A 33 13.61 -8.21 7.99
CA ILE A 33 14.16 -9.45 7.45
C ILE A 33 13.23 -10.61 7.79
N THR A 34 12.98 -11.49 6.81
CA THR A 34 12.12 -12.67 6.98
C THR A 34 12.95 -13.93 7.21
N LYS A 35 12.62 -14.69 8.26
CA LYS A 35 13.29 -15.99 8.55
C LYS A 35 12.65 -17.19 7.83
N LYS A 36 11.44 -17.01 7.25
CA LYS A 36 10.69 -18.03 6.48
C LYS A 36 10.03 -17.41 5.22
N LYS A 37 9.45 -18.24 4.35
CA LYS A 37 8.67 -17.81 3.15
C LYS A 37 7.40 -17.04 3.57
N CYS A 38 7.50 -15.71 3.74
CA CYS A 38 6.33 -14.85 3.95
C CYS A 38 5.76 -14.42 2.58
N HIS A 39 4.53 -14.82 2.25
CA HIS A 39 3.90 -14.49 0.96
C HIS A 39 3.80 -12.97 0.72
N GLU A 40 3.65 -12.17 1.78
CA GLU A 40 3.52 -10.71 1.73
C GLU A 40 4.84 -9.97 1.45
N ILE A 41 5.98 -10.53 1.90
CA ILE A 41 7.34 -9.91 1.81
C ILE A 41 8.10 -10.32 0.54
N TYR A 42 7.63 -11.30 -0.23
CA TYR A 42 8.12 -11.50 -1.61
C TYR A 42 7.71 -10.36 -2.55
N GLY A 43 7.36 -9.18 -2.04
CA GLY A 43 6.90 -8.06 -2.83
C GLY A 43 5.48 -8.25 -3.35
N ALA A 44 4.59 -8.99 -2.66
CA ALA A 44 3.19 -9.12 -3.12
C ALA A 44 2.24 -8.13 -2.43
N CYS A 45 2.61 -7.56 -1.28
CA CYS A 45 1.77 -6.58 -0.59
C CYS A 45 1.69 -5.26 -1.41
N TYR A 46 0.57 -4.99 -2.07
CA TYR A 46 0.43 -3.78 -2.89
C TYR A 46 -0.28 -2.62 -2.16
N ASP A 47 -0.86 -2.85 -0.99
CA ASP A 47 -1.59 -1.82 -0.24
C ASP A 47 -0.65 -1.03 0.69
N PHE A 48 -0.41 0.23 0.33
CA PHE A 48 0.43 1.15 1.10
C PHE A 48 -0.33 1.91 2.17
N ALA A 49 -1.59 2.26 1.90
CA ALA A 49 -2.34 3.24 2.68
C ALA A 49 -3.48 2.60 3.48
N ALA A 50 -3.52 1.27 3.60
CA ALA A 50 -4.64 0.50 4.15
C ALA A 50 -5.95 0.93 3.47
N GLU A 51 -6.02 0.75 2.16
CA GLU A 51 -7.10 1.26 1.29
C GLU A 51 -8.48 0.68 1.61
N PHE A 52 -8.52 -0.47 2.27
CA PHE A 52 -9.76 -1.12 2.71
C PHE A 52 -10.24 -0.67 4.10
N ALA A 53 -9.45 0.14 4.82
CA ALA A 53 -9.85 0.64 6.13
C ALA A 53 -10.80 1.85 6.02
N ASP A 54 -11.76 1.92 6.95
CA ASP A 54 -12.63 3.09 7.14
C ASP A 54 -11.82 4.38 7.37
N LEU A 55 -10.72 4.24 8.11
CA LEU A 55 -9.78 5.26 8.52
C LEU A 55 -8.36 4.69 8.45
N SER A 56 -7.42 5.42 7.86
CA SER A 56 -5.99 5.10 7.91
C SER A 56 -5.19 6.24 8.50
N VAL A 57 -4.17 5.90 9.26
CA VAL A 57 -3.25 6.85 9.89
C VAL A 57 -1.83 6.47 9.52
N GLY A 58 -1.03 7.44 9.07
CA GLY A 58 0.39 7.24 8.73
C GLY A 58 1.18 8.54 8.84
N SER A 59 2.50 8.46 8.80
CA SER A 59 3.37 9.65 8.92
C SER A 59 3.54 10.42 7.61
N ILE A 60 3.59 9.70 6.49
CA ILE A 60 3.86 10.24 5.16
C ILE A 60 2.78 11.24 4.75
N GLY A 61 3.23 12.42 4.31
CA GLY A 61 2.35 13.53 3.90
C GLY A 61 2.15 14.59 4.98
N SER A 62 2.55 14.32 6.23
CA SER A 62 2.46 15.24 7.35
C SER A 62 3.83 15.77 7.81
N GLU A 63 3.81 16.90 8.51
CA GLU A 63 4.97 17.48 9.18
C GLU A 63 5.35 16.66 10.43
N LEU A 64 6.56 16.86 10.96
CA LEU A 64 7.00 16.18 12.19
C LEU A 64 6.04 16.49 13.34
N GLY A 65 5.65 15.45 14.10
CA GLY A 65 4.65 15.55 15.17
C GLY A 65 3.20 15.47 14.69
N TRP A 66 2.95 15.45 13.38
CA TRP A 66 1.63 15.26 12.79
C TRP A 66 1.50 13.90 12.12
N SER A 67 0.28 13.35 12.13
CA SER A 67 -0.07 12.17 11.36
C SER A 67 -0.98 12.55 10.19
N THR A 68 -0.80 11.90 9.05
CA THR A 68 -1.72 11.95 7.91
C THR A 68 -2.86 10.99 8.19
N VAL A 69 -4.08 11.51 8.13
CA VAL A 69 -5.31 10.76 8.36
C VAL A 69 -6.13 10.73 7.07
N ILE A 70 -6.40 9.53 6.56
CA ILE A 70 -7.22 9.31 5.36
C ILE A 70 -8.55 8.69 5.81
N THR A 71 -9.64 9.39 5.57
CA THR A 71 -11.01 8.88 5.80
C THR A 71 -11.58 8.37 4.49
N ARG A 72 -12.20 7.19 4.49
CA ARG A 72 -12.78 6.57 3.27
C ARG A 72 -14.27 6.34 3.40
N SER A 73 -14.69 5.74 4.51
CA SER A 73 -16.10 5.46 4.74
C SER A 73 -16.78 6.58 5.55
N LYS A 74 -18.11 6.55 5.55
CA LYS A 74 -18.93 7.42 6.42
C LYS A 74 -18.55 7.24 7.88
N VAL A 75 -18.27 6.00 8.31
CA VAL A 75 -17.86 5.68 9.68
C VAL A 75 -16.54 6.37 10.01
N GLY A 76 -15.53 6.28 9.13
CA GLY A 76 -14.24 6.93 9.32
C GLY A 76 -14.34 8.46 9.43
N VAL A 77 -15.18 9.08 8.59
CA VAL A 77 -15.45 10.53 8.65
C VAL A 77 -16.07 10.93 10.00
N GLU A 78 -17.07 10.17 10.46
CA GLU A 78 -17.76 10.47 11.72
C GLU A 78 -16.85 10.29 12.94
N ILE A 79 -15.96 9.28 12.93
CA ILE A 79 -14.96 9.09 14.00
C ILE A 79 -14.06 10.32 14.13
N VAL A 80 -13.51 10.83 13.02
CA VAL A 80 -12.63 12.02 13.04
C VAL A 80 -13.38 13.26 13.51
N LYS A 81 -14.63 13.45 13.08
CA LYS A 81 -15.46 14.57 13.56
C LYS A 81 -15.71 14.50 15.07
N LYS A 82 -16.08 13.32 15.58
CA LYS A 82 -16.33 13.10 17.01
C LYS A 82 -15.06 13.34 17.84
N ALA A 83 -13.92 12.82 17.38
CA ALA A 83 -12.64 13.02 18.04
C ALA A 83 -12.24 14.50 18.09
N LYS A 84 -12.46 15.24 17.00
CA LYS A 84 -12.23 16.69 16.96
C LYS A 84 -13.18 17.45 17.89
N ALA A 85 -14.48 17.11 17.89
CA ALA A 85 -15.47 17.75 18.76
C ALA A 85 -15.21 17.48 20.25
N ALA A 86 -14.65 16.32 20.59
CA ALA A 86 -14.22 15.97 21.93
C ALA A 86 -12.89 16.65 22.35
N GLY A 87 -12.24 17.41 21.46
CA GLY A 87 -10.94 18.04 21.72
C GLY A 87 -9.78 17.06 21.81
N ALA A 88 -9.97 15.80 21.38
CA ALA A 88 -8.95 14.75 21.48
C ALA A 88 -7.88 14.84 20.39
N ILE A 89 -8.18 15.49 19.26
CA ILE A 89 -7.26 15.66 18.13
C ILE A 89 -7.36 17.05 17.53
N GLU A 90 -6.24 17.52 16.98
CA GLU A 90 -6.18 18.68 16.09
C GLU A 90 -6.20 18.24 14.62
N THR A 91 -6.81 19.03 13.74
CA THR A 91 -6.93 18.68 12.32
C THR A 91 -6.45 19.81 11.43
N LYS A 92 -5.49 19.53 10.55
CA LYS A 92 -5.03 20.41 9.47
C LYS A 92 -5.31 19.75 8.13
N LYS A 93 -5.83 20.49 7.15
CA LYS A 93 -6.01 19.97 5.79
C LYS A 93 -4.64 19.83 5.13
N LEU A 94 -4.41 18.69 4.47
CA LEU A 94 -3.22 18.50 3.65
C LEU A 94 -3.29 19.37 2.38
N SER A 95 -2.14 19.88 1.94
CA SER A 95 -2.00 20.56 0.65
C SER A 95 -2.09 19.56 -0.51
N LYS A 96 -2.28 20.08 -1.73
CA LYS A 96 -2.29 19.24 -2.94
C LYS A 96 -0.96 18.50 -3.15
N GLU A 97 0.15 19.14 -2.79
CA GLU A 97 1.50 18.60 -2.88
C GLU A 97 1.71 17.47 -1.87
N GLN A 98 1.25 17.65 -0.62
CA GLN A 98 1.30 16.62 0.42
C GLN A 98 0.50 15.38 0.01
N VAL A 99 -0.71 15.57 -0.52
CA VAL A 99 -1.54 14.48 -1.04
C VAL A 99 -0.87 13.79 -2.25
N LYS A 100 -0.22 14.55 -3.13
CA LYS A 100 0.50 14.00 -4.28
C LYS A 100 1.64 13.09 -3.84
N GLU A 101 2.36 13.43 -2.77
CA GLU A 101 3.44 12.61 -2.24
C GLU A 101 2.95 11.27 -1.69
N VAL A 102 1.85 11.28 -0.93
CA VAL A 102 1.21 10.05 -0.43
C VAL A 102 0.79 9.15 -1.60
N ARG A 103 0.14 9.73 -2.61
CA ARG A 103 -0.27 9.00 -3.83
C ARG A 103 0.93 8.44 -4.59
N ARG A 104 2.01 9.20 -4.72
CA ARG A 104 3.24 8.78 -5.41
C ARG A 104 3.80 7.50 -4.78
N LEU A 105 3.90 7.46 -3.45
CA LEU A 105 4.42 6.30 -2.72
C LEU A 105 3.46 5.12 -2.75
N ALA A 106 2.16 5.35 -2.64
CA ALA A 106 1.15 4.31 -2.82
C ALA A 106 1.25 3.65 -4.22
N SER A 107 1.32 4.45 -5.28
CA SER A 107 1.48 3.97 -6.66
C SER A 107 2.83 3.30 -6.90
N PHE A 108 3.88 3.71 -6.18
CA PHE A 108 5.19 3.06 -6.26
C PHE A 108 5.13 1.64 -5.69
N LYS A 109 4.55 1.45 -4.49
CA LYS A 109 4.37 0.12 -3.89
C LYS A 109 3.54 -0.79 -4.78
N LYS A 110 2.40 -0.30 -5.30
CA LYS A 110 1.52 -1.06 -6.20
C LYS A 110 2.26 -1.55 -7.44
N ARG A 111 2.94 -0.66 -8.16
CA ARG A 111 3.64 -1.01 -9.40
C ARG A 111 4.82 -1.95 -9.15
N GLY A 112 5.62 -1.70 -8.12
CA GLY A 112 6.77 -2.56 -7.79
C GLY A 112 6.36 -3.98 -7.44
N ASN A 113 5.22 -4.11 -6.75
CA ASN A 113 4.77 -5.38 -6.22
C ASN A 113 3.87 -6.18 -7.17
N LEU A 114 3.28 -5.52 -8.17
CA LEU A 114 2.46 -6.18 -9.19
C LEU A 114 3.23 -7.23 -9.98
N LYS A 115 4.52 -7.00 -10.28
CA LYS A 115 5.38 -8.00 -10.94
C LYS A 115 5.44 -9.31 -10.16
N HIS A 116 5.64 -9.23 -8.84
CA HIS A 116 5.71 -10.41 -7.98
C HIS A 116 4.37 -11.09 -7.78
N ILE A 117 3.26 -10.35 -7.89
CA ILE A 117 1.92 -10.93 -7.92
C ILE A 117 1.77 -11.75 -9.21
N TYR A 118 2.09 -11.17 -10.37
CA TYR A 118 2.03 -11.89 -11.66
C TYR A 118 2.93 -13.12 -11.71
N ASP A 119 4.18 -13.02 -11.21
CA ASP A 119 5.11 -14.16 -11.17
C ASP A 119 4.59 -15.34 -10.33
N LYS A 120 3.65 -15.09 -9.41
CA LYS A 120 3.06 -16.08 -8.50
C LYS A 120 1.65 -16.51 -8.86
N CYS A 121 0.92 -15.67 -9.58
CA CYS A 121 -0.34 -16.05 -10.18
C CYS A 121 0.01 -16.99 -11.33
N GLU A 122 -0.23 -18.29 -11.14
CA GLU A 122 -0.20 -19.23 -12.25
C GLU A 122 -1.11 -18.68 -13.37
N PRO A 123 -0.72 -18.80 -14.66
CA PRO A 123 -1.62 -18.48 -15.74
C PRO A 123 -2.91 -19.26 -15.51
N VAL A 124 -4.04 -18.56 -15.53
CA VAL A 124 -5.34 -19.21 -15.44
C VAL A 124 -5.52 -19.99 -16.74
N GLU A 125 -5.26 -21.30 -16.70
CA GLU A 125 -5.63 -22.19 -17.80
C GLU A 125 -7.16 -22.28 -17.84
N ILE A 126 -7.75 -21.57 -18.79
CA ILE A 126 -9.16 -21.73 -19.10
C ILE A 126 -9.26 -22.93 -20.04
N LEU A 127 -9.47 -24.11 -19.47
CA LEU A 127 -9.80 -25.31 -20.24
C LEU A 127 -11.19 -25.14 -20.85
N ASN A 128 -11.31 -25.39 -22.15
CA ASN A 128 -12.55 -25.29 -22.94
C ASN A 128 -13.04 -23.87 -23.27
N MET A 129 -12.13 -22.97 -23.66
CA MET A 129 -12.51 -21.71 -24.31
C MET A 129 -12.81 -21.99 -25.80
N GLU A 130 -14.04 -22.36 -26.12
CA GLU A 130 -14.52 -22.52 -27.51
C GLU A 130 -14.80 -21.15 -28.16
N VAL A 131 -13.84 -20.24 -28.08
CA VAL A 131 -13.96 -18.89 -28.63
C VAL A 131 -12.66 -18.60 -29.36
N GLU A 132 -12.77 -18.25 -30.63
CA GLU A 132 -11.64 -17.85 -31.47
C GLU A 132 -10.93 -16.63 -30.84
N LEU A 133 -9.60 -16.62 -30.87
CA LEU A 133 -8.76 -15.59 -30.24
C LEU A 133 -9.13 -14.17 -30.70
N GLU A 134 -9.50 -14.03 -31.97
CA GLU A 134 -9.92 -12.77 -32.60
C GLU A 134 -11.18 -12.18 -31.94
N MET A 135 -12.05 -13.03 -31.40
CA MET A 135 -13.25 -12.58 -30.69
C MET A 135 -12.95 -12.09 -29.27
N LEU A 136 -11.76 -12.38 -28.75
CA LEU A 136 -11.31 -11.98 -27.41
C LEU A 136 -10.46 -10.70 -27.45
N GLU A 137 -9.90 -10.33 -28.61
CA GLU A 137 -9.10 -9.11 -28.81
C GLU A 137 -9.77 -7.85 -28.22
N PRO A 138 -11.08 -7.61 -28.38
CA PRO A 138 -11.74 -6.43 -27.81
C PRO A 138 -11.78 -6.42 -26.27
N PHE A 139 -11.60 -7.57 -25.62
CA PHE A 139 -11.73 -7.74 -24.18
C PHE A 139 -10.38 -7.83 -23.45
N LEU A 140 -9.31 -8.18 -24.17
CA LEU A 140 -7.99 -8.42 -23.57
C LEU A 140 -7.09 -7.19 -23.53
N ASN A 141 -7.50 -6.04 -24.07
CA ASN A 141 -6.72 -4.79 -24.09
C ASN A 141 -5.24 -5.01 -24.47
N VAL A 142 -5.02 -5.85 -25.48
CA VAL A 142 -3.69 -6.04 -26.07
C VAL A 142 -3.59 -4.99 -27.17
N GLU A 143 -2.91 -3.88 -26.89
CA GLU A 143 -2.41 -2.99 -27.96
C GLU A 143 -1.26 -3.64 -28.72
#